data_AF-A0A820K2M7-F1
#
_entry.id   AF-A0A820K2M7-F1
#
_cell.length_a   1.000
_cell.length_b   1.000
_cell.length_c   1.000
_cell.angle_alpha   90.00
_cell.angle_beta   90.00
_cell.angle_gamma   90.00
#
_symmetry.space_group_name_H-M   'P 1'
#
loop_
_entity.id
_entity.type
_entity.pdbx_description
1 polymer ?
#
loop_
_entity_poly.entity_id
_entity_poly.type
_entity_poly.pdbx_seq_one_letter_code
_entity_poly.pdbx_strand_id
1 'polypeptide(L)'
;MPDPVGLCCPITQELFVDPVIAEDGQTYERAAIVRWLQNGNQTSPISRAYITIAGLRPVFAIKQQVEEYKNRQNASKNVVAGRSIIEIDQAQVSENSV
;
A
#
# COMPACT_ATOMS: atom_id res chain seq x y z
N MET A 1 -0.56 -15.88 2.20
CA MET A 1 -0.49 -14.47 1.79
C MET A 1 -1.31 -13.67 2.79
N PRO A 2 -0.77 -12.65 3.47
CA PRO A 2 -1.66 -11.69 4.13
C PRO A 2 -2.42 -10.95 3.02
N ASP A 3 -3.74 -11.06 3.06
CA ASP A 3 -4.67 -10.36 2.19
C ASP A 3 -4.47 -8.83 2.29
N PRO A 4 -4.44 -8.05 1.18
CA PRO A 4 -4.36 -6.59 1.21
C PRO A 4 -5.42 -5.88 2.10
N VAL A 5 -6.50 -6.57 2.49
CA VAL A 5 -7.50 -6.06 3.45
C VAL A 5 -6.85 -5.56 4.75
N GLY A 6 -5.73 -6.14 5.20
CA GLY A 6 -5.04 -5.71 6.41
C GLY A 6 -4.14 -4.47 6.27
N LEU A 7 -3.97 -3.94 5.06
CA LEU A 7 -3.04 -2.83 4.76
C LEU A 7 -3.73 -1.52 4.41
N CYS A 8 -5.05 -1.49 4.40
CA CYS A 8 -5.84 -0.30 4.12
C CYS A 8 -6.45 0.28 5.40
N CYS A 9 -6.48 1.60 5.50
CA CYS A 9 -7.17 2.28 6.58
C CYS A 9 -8.69 2.10 6.44
N PRO A 10 -9.40 1.73 7.52
CA PRO A 10 -10.86 1.53 7.47
C PRO A 10 -11.65 2.83 7.30
N ILE A 11 -11.03 4.00 7.56
CA ILE A 11 -11.66 5.31 7.37
C ILE A 11 -11.46 5.81 5.93
N THR A 12 -10.21 5.82 5.44
CA THR A 12 -9.90 6.37 4.11
C THR A 12 -10.06 5.36 2.99
N GLN A 13 -10.08 4.05 3.31
CA GLN A 13 -10.06 2.95 2.36
C GLN A 13 -8.82 2.92 1.46
N GLU A 14 -7.75 3.60 1.87
CA GLU A 14 -6.47 3.69 1.17
C GLU A 14 -5.36 2.98 1.95
N LEU A 15 -4.26 2.63 1.28
CA LEU A 15 -3.08 2.06 1.93
C LEU A 15 -2.54 3.00 3.02
N PHE A 16 -2.18 2.43 4.16
CA PHE A 16 -1.61 3.21 5.26
C PHE A 16 -0.33 3.96 4.84
N VAL A 17 -0.24 5.23 5.24
CA VAL A 17 0.96 6.07 5.10
C VAL A 17 1.60 6.27 6.48
N ASP A 18 0.78 6.62 7.48
CA ASP A 18 1.19 6.76 8.88
C ASP A 18 0.22 6.00 9.79
N PRO A 19 0.33 4.65 9.81
CA PRO A 19 -0.57 3.81 10.60
C PRO A 19 -0.39 4.07 12.10
N VAL A 20 -1.51 4.32 12.79
CA VAL A 20 -1.59 4.44 14.24
C VAL A 20 -2.61 3.47 14.81
N ILE A 21 -2.24 2.74 15.86
CA ILE A 21 -3.16 1.91 16.64
C ILE A 21 -3.77 2.75 17.76
N ALA A 22 -5.08 2.60 17.93
CA ALA A 22 -5.81 3.17 19.05
C ALA A 22 -5.92 2.18 20.21
N GLU A 23 -6.43 2.65 21.34
CA GLU A 23 -6.53 1.88 22.60
C GLU A 23 -7.44 0.64 22.47
N ASP A 24 -8.31 0.63 21.45
CA ASP A 24 -9.20 -0.48 21.11
C ASP A 24 -8.52 -1.56 20.24
N GLY A 25 -7.24 -1.40 19.93
CA GLY A 25 -6.47 -2.32 19.10
C GLY A 25 -6.69 -2.17 17.60
N GLN A 26 -7.48 -1.18 17.16
CA GLN A 26 -7.72 -0.93 15.74
C GLN A 26 -6.68 0.04 15.17
N THR A 27 -6.28 -0.18 13.91
CA THR A 27 -5.31 0.68 13.23
C THR A 27 -5.99 1.61 12.24
N TYR A 28 -5.59 2.88 12.28
CA TYR A 28 -6.11 3.95 11.45
C TYR A 28 -4.98 4.75 10.81
N GLU A 29 -5.30 5.51 9.77
CA GLU A 29 -4.41 6.55 9.27
C GLU A 29 -4.41 7.72 10.26
N ARG A 30 -3.23 8.23 10.65
CA ARG A 30 -3.10 9.26 11.69
C ARG A 30 -3.98 10.47 11.40
N ALA A 31 -3.87 11.01 10.19
CA ALA A 31 -4.64 12.20 9.80
C ALA A 31 -6.16 11.95 9.87
N ALA A 32 -6.60 10.76 9.49
CA ALA A 32 -8.01 10.41 9.46
C ALA A 32 -8.61 10.26 10.86
N ILE A 33 -7.93 9.52 11.75
CA ILE A 33 -8.44 9.32 13.12
C ILE A 33 -8.34 10.59 13.96
N VAL A 34 -7.30 11.41 13.77
CA VAL A 34 -7.18 12.70 14.46
C VAL A 34 -8.31 13.62 14.03
N ARG A 35 -8.60 13.72 12.72
CA ARG A 35 -9.73 14.50 12.23
C ARG A 35 -11.06 13.98 12.76
N TRP A 36 -11.25 12.67 12.81
CA TRP A 36 -12.44 12.05 13.38
C TRP A 36 -12.68 12.50 14.83
N LEU A 37 -11.65 12.47 15.67
CA LEU A 37 -11.73 12.89 17.07
C LEU A 37 -11.88 14.41 17.23
N GLN A 38 -11.22 15.20 16.39
CA GLN A 38 -11.34 16.66 16.37
C GLN A 38 -12.74 17.14 15.95
N ASN A 39 -13.47 16.35 15.16
CA ASN A 39 -14.85 16.62 14.77
C ASN A 39 -15.87 16.40 15.90
N GLY A 40 -15.41 16.10 17.13
CA GLY A 40 -16.27 15.92 18.31
C GLY A 40 -16.63 14.46 18.60
N ASN A 41 -16.13 13.50 17.81
CA ASN A 41 -16.29 12.09 18.13
C ASN A 41 -15.32 11.69 19.24
N GLN A 42 -15.75 10.81 20.14
CA GLN A 42 -14.93 10.29 21.24
C GLN A 42 -14.73 8.77 21.18
N THR A 43 -15.22 8.17 20.09
CA THR A 43 -15.27 6.72 19.92
C THR A 43 -14.59 6.30 18.64
N SER A 44 -14.16 5.05 18.62
CA SER A 44 -13.61 4.37 17.46
C SER A 44 -14.66 4.23 16.35
N PRO A 45 -14.33 4.54 15.08
CA PRO A 45 -15.25 4.38 13.96
C PRO A 45 -15.77 2.95 13.77
N ILE A 46 -14.96 1.94 14.16
CA ILE A 46 -15.30 0.53 13.97
C ILE A 46 -15.86 -0.08 15.26
N SER A 47 -15.05 -0.07 16.33
CA SER A 47 -15.39 -0.79 17.56
C SER A 47 -16.39 -0.03 18.44
N ARG A 48 -16.60 1.27 18.16
CA ARG A 48 -17.36 2.21 19.00
C ARG A 48 -16.82 2.33 20.43
N ALA A 49 -15.66 1.76 20.73
CA ALA A 49 -14.99 1.93 22.02
C ALA A 49 -14.50 3.37 22.17
N TYR A 50 -14.46 3.87 23.40
CA TYR A 50 -13.85 5.17 23.68
C TYR A 50 -12.35 5.14 23.38
N ILE A 51 -11.88 6.14 22.64
CA ILE A 51 -10.47 6.29 22.28
C ILE A 51 -10.07 7.76 22.36
N THR A 52 -8.80 8.00 22.66
CA THR A 52 -8.26 9.35 22.80
C THR A 52 -7.12 9.60 21.81
N ILE A 53 -6.91 10.88 21.44
CA ILE A 53 -5.77 11.27 20.59
C ILE A 53 -4.44 10.91 21.29
N ALA A 54 -4.37 11.06 22.61
CA ALA A 54 -3.19 10.73 23.42
C ALA A 54 -2.89 9.22 23.48
N GLY A 55 -3.92 8.38 23.31
CA GLY A 55 -3.82 6.93 23.26
C GLY A 55 -3.28 6.38 21.94
N LEU A 56 -3.23 7.20 20.87
CA LEU A 56 -2.72 6.76 19.57
C LEU A 56 -1.22 6.42 19.63
N ARG A 57 -0.84 5.29 19.05
CA ARG A 57 0.55 4.81 18.97
C ARG A 57 0.91 4.46 17.53
N PRO A 58 2.08 4.85 17.00
CA PRO A 58 2.49 4.48 15.64
C PRO A 58 2.72 2.96 15.51
N VAL A 59 2.34 2.38 14.36
CA VAL A 59 2.54 0.95 14.06
C VAL A 59 3.53 0.76 12.92
N PHE A 60 4.82 0.65 13.26
CA PHE A 60 5.88 0.52 12.27
C PHE A 60 5.81 -0.77 11.43
N ALA A 61 5.31 -1.86 12.01
CA ALA A 61 5.17 -3.14 11.30
C ALA A 61 4.24 -3.04 10.08
N ILE A 62 3.10 -2.36 10.21
CA ILE A 62 2.15 -2.17 9.11
C ILE A 62 2.77 -1.26 8.04
N LYS A 63 3.51 -0.24 8.45
CA LYS A 63 4.22 0.65 7.52
C LYS A 63 5.21 -0.13 6.65
N GLN A 64 5.99 -1.03 7.25
CA GLN A 64 6.91 -1.91 6.53
C GLN A 64 6.17 -2.83 5.55
N GLN A 65 5.06 -3.45 5.99
CA GLN A 65 4.26 -4.32 5.13
C GLN A 65 3.66 -3.58 3.92
N VAL A 66 3.21 -2.34 4.10
CA VAL A 66 2.72 -1.49 2.99
C VAL A 66 3.84 -1.18 2.00
N GLU A 67 5.04 -0.86 2.49
CA GLU A 67 6.20 -0.58 1.64
C GLU A 67 6.61 -1.79 0.82
N GLU A 68 6.68 -2.97 1.43
CA GLU A 68 6.93 -4.22 0.72
C GLU A 68 5.85 -4.53 -0.32
N TYR A 69 4.58 -4.28 0.01
CA TYR A 69 3.47 -4.42 -0.94
C TYR A 69 3.67 -3.50 -2.15
N LYS A 70 3.97 -2.22 -1.93
CA LYS A 70 4.24 -1.25 -3.01
C LYS A 70 5.41 -1.70 -3.88
N ASN A 71 6.50 -2.16 -3.27
CA ASN A 71 7.68 -2.61 -4.00
C ASN A 71 7.40 -3.82 -4.90
N ARG A 72 6.62 -4.79 -4.42
CA ARG A 72 6.18 -5.94 -5.24
C ARG A 72 5.33 -5.51 -6.43
N GLN A 73 4.40 -4.57 -6.23
CA GLN A 73 3.56 -4.04 -7.32
C GLN A 73 4.40 -3.29 -8.37
N ASN A 74 5.39 -2.52 -7.94
CA ASN A 74 6.30 -1.81 -8.83
C ASN A 74 7.19 -2.77 -9.63
N ALA A 75 7.70 -3.83 -9.01
CA ALA A 75 8.47 -4.86 -9.70
C ALA A 75 7.64 -5.57 -10.79
N SER A 76 6.39 -5.92 -10.50
CA SER A 76 5.48 -6.52 -11.49
C SER A 76 5.13 -5.56 -12.64
N LYS A 77 5.02 -4.26 -12.38
CA LYS A 77 4.76 -3.24 -13.42
C LYS A 77 5.96 -3.02 -14.35
N ASN A 78 7.19 -3.11 -13.83
CA ASN A 78 8.41 -2.90 -14.61
C ASN A 78 8.69 -4.04 -15.60
N VAL A 79 8.24 -5.27 -15.29
CA VAL A 79 8.35 -6.43 -16.21
C VAL A 79 7.44 -6.29 -17.43
N VAL A 80 6.30 -5.61 -17.32
CA VAL A 80 5.33 -5.44 -18.43
C VAL A 80 5.75 -4.31 -19.38
N ALA A 81 6.40 -3.26 -18.88
CA ALA A 81 6.92 -2.17 -19.71
C ALA A 81 8.17 -2.54 -20.53
N GLY A 82 8.83 -3.66 -20.20
CA GLY A 82 10.09 -4.11 -20.81
C GLY A 82 9.98 -5.06 -21.99
N ARG A 83 8.82 -5.21 -22.66
CA ARG A 83 8.76 -5.96 -23.92
C ARG A 83 9.01 -5.04 -25.10
N SER A 84 10.26 -4.94 -25.53
CA SER A 84 10.60 -4.55 -26.90
C SER A 84 11.57 -5.57 -27.51
N ILE A 85 11.00 -6.25 -28.52
CA ILE A 85 11.57 -6.90 -29.71
C ILE A 85 12.48 -8.12 -29.49
N ILE A 86 11.91 -9.25 -29.93
CA ILE A 86 12.57 -10.48 -30.30
C ILE A 86 13.52 -10.14 -31.46
N GLU A 87 14.84 -10.22 -31.25
CA GLU A 87 15.79 -10.15 -32.36
C GLU A 87 15.67 -11.46 -33.14
N ILE A 88 14.78 -11.45 -34.13
CA ILE A 88 14.61 -12.54 -35.09
C ILE A 88 15.74 -12.39 -36.10
N ASP A 89 16.73 -13.28 -36.01
CA ASP A 89 17.74 -13.51 -37.05
C ASP A 89 17.07 -13.55 -38.43
N GLN A 90 17.31 -12.54 -39.26
CA GLN A 90 16.91 -12.55 -40.66
C GLN A 90 18.13 -12.52 -41.57
N ALA A 91 18.39 -13.70 -42.12
CA ALA A 91 18.77 -13.96 -43.51
C ALA A 91 20.04 -13.28 -44.05
N GLN A 92 21.12 -14.07 -44.09
CA GLN A 92 22.08 -14.02 -45.19
C GLN A 92 21.86 -15.25 -46.07
N VAL A 93 20.96 -15.13 -47.06
CA VAL A 93 20.92 -16.03 -48.22
C VAL A 93 21.31 -15.18 -49.44
N SER A 94 22.54 -15.42 -49.89
CA SER A 94 23.12 -15.30 -51.24
C SER A 94 22.47 -14.37 -52.28
N GLU A 95 23.27 -13.42 -52.81
CA GLU A 95 23.74 -13.37 -54.21
C GLU A 95 24.25 -11.96 -54.56
N ASN A 96 25.54 -11.82 -54.83
CA ASN A 96 25.93 -11.02 -55.99
C ASN A 96 27.29 -11.47 -56.54
N SER A 97 27.24 -11.85 -57.81
CA SER A 97 28.38 -12.21 -58.66
C SER A 97 29.35 -11.04 -58.83
N VAL A 98 30.65 -11.35 -58.90
CA VAL A 98 31.56 -10.93 -59.97
C VAL A 98 32.74 -11.91 -59.99
#